data_AF-A0A3C2EBB3-F1
#
_entry.id   AF-A0A3C2EBB3-F1
#
_cell.length_a   1.000
_cell.length_b   1.000
_cell.length_c   1.000
_cell.angle_alpha   90.00
_cell.angle_beta   90.00
_cell.angle_gamma   90.00
#
_symmetry.space_group_name_H-M   'P 1'
#
loop_
_entity.id
_entity.type
_entity.pdbx_description
1 polymer ?
#
loop_
_entity_poly.entity_id
_entity_poly.type
_entity_poly.pdbx_seq_one_letter_code
_entity_poly.pdbx_strand_id
1 'polypeptide(L)'
;MHVDDVELKSDSIVTIFKTDIKTVELMEKIGIKINFTRVMDDTTILLTPDQLAILKQEAPYLISMAVTDLTRLDEGEFRVNNKKALSIPSPTTEPVIGVIDTMFDEGVYFSEWVEFKNMLSKEIPLSRDDYNHGTAVSSIIVDGPAFNPQLDDGCGRFKVRHFGVATGSQFSSFTILRNINEIVSNNKDIRVWNLSLGSKVEINPNFIS
;
A
#
# COMPACT_ATOMS: atom_id res chain seq x y z
N MET A 1 21.34 -8.34 23.82
CA MET A 1 19.97 -7.81 23.62
C MET A 1 19.33 -8.73 22.60
N HIS A 2 18.52 -9.70 23.06
CA HIS A 2 17.94 -10.74 22.22
C HIS A 2 16.77 -10.14 21.44
N VAL A 3 16.77 -10.35 20.12
CA VAL A 3 15.57 -10.22 19.30
C VAL A 3 14.68 -11.37 19.73
N ASP A 4 13.56 -11.07 20.38
CA ASP A 4 12.64 -12.06 20.95
C ASP A 4 12.30 -13.19 19.95
N ASP A 5 12.15 -14.39 20.51
CA ASP A 5 11.74 -15.67 19.90
C ASP A 5 10.31 -15.63 19.34
N VAL A 6 9.98 -14.62 18.52
CA VAL A 6 8.84 -14.70 17.64
C VAL A 6 9.27 -15.51 16.44
N GLU A 7 8.92 -16.80 16.47
CA GLU A 7 8.97 -17.69 15.32
C GLU A 7 7.92 -17.17 14.31
N LEU A 8 8.37 -16.36 13.36
CA LEU A 8 7.50 -15.79 12.33
C LEU A 8 7.08 -16.91 11.39
N LYS A 9 5.82 -17.33 11.49
CA LYS A 9 5.24 -18.45 10.73
C LYS A 9 4.92 -18.11 9.27
N SER A 10 5.13 -16.87 8.87
CA SER A 10 4.91 -16.38 7.51
C SER A 10 6.11 -15.58 7.04
N ASP A 11 6.15 -15.30 5.73
CA ASP A 11 7.19 -14.48 5.14
C ASP A 11 7.34 -13.14 5.89
N SER A 12 8.56 -12.65 5.94
CA SER A 12 8.95 -11.49 6.73
C SER A 12 9.72 -10.49 5.89
N ILE A 13 9.35 -9.22 6.00
CA ILE A 13 10.09 -8.10 5.44
C ILE A 13 11.22 -7.78 6.42
N VAL A 14 12.45 -7.92 5.95
CA VAL A 14 13.66 -7.77 6.76
C VAL A 14 14.50 -6.66 6.17
N THR A 15 14.83 -5.66 6.99
CA THR A 15 15.81 -4.62 6.66
C THR A 15 17.09 -4.90 7.41
N ILE A 16 18.19 -5.04 6.68
CA ILE A 16 19.52 -5.21 7.25
C ILE A 16 20.29 -3.89 7.31
N PHE A 17 21.28 -3.79 8.21
CA PHE A 17 22.21 -2.67 8.20
C PHE A 17 22.97 -2.61 6.87
N LYS A 18 23.14 -1.38 6.36
CA LYS A 18 23.89 -1.13 5.13
C LYS A 18 25.34 -1.57 5.30
N THR A 19 25.82 -2.35 4.35
CA THR A 19 27.23 -2.77 4.27
C THR A 19 27.84 -2.34 2.94
N ASP A 20 29.15 -2.52 2.78
CA ASP A 20 29.84 -2.28 1.50
C ASP A 20 29.56 -3.36 0.44
N ILE A 21 28.84 -4.42 0.82
CA ILE A 21 28.48 -5.55 -0.04
C ILE A 21 26.98 -5.49 -0.31
N LYS A 22 26.56 -5.84 -1.53
CA LYS A 22 25.15 -5.90 -1.89
C LYS A 22 24.43 -6.96 -1.05
N THR A 23 23.20 -6.65 -0.62
CA THR A 23 22.40 -7.57 0.22
C THR A 23 22.26 -8.95 -0.40
N VAL A 24 22.01 -9.07 -1.72
CA VAL A 24 21.90 -10.38 -2.38
C VAL A 24 23.20 -11.21 -2.25
N GLU A 25 24.35 -10.58 -2.48
CA GLU A 25 25.67 -11.24 -2.35
C GLU A 25 25.97 -11.61 -0.89
N LEU A 26 25.59 -10.76 0.05
CA LEU A 26 25.76 -11.01 1.48
C LEU A 26 24.90 -12.20 1.94
N MET A 27 23.65 -12.28 1.47
CA MET A 27 22.74 -13.37 1.77
C MET A 27 23.23 -14.70 1.17
N GLU A 28 23.77 -14.69 -0.05
CA GLU A 28 24.36 -15.89 -0.65
C GLU A 28 25.53 -16.45 0.16
N LYS A 29 26.37 -15.59 0.76
CA LYS A 29 27.50 -16.00 1.60
C LYS A 29 27.09 -16.74 2.87
N ILE A 30 25.89 -16.48 3.38
CA ILE A 30 25.30 -17.18 4.53
C ILE A 30 24.33 -18.29 4.11
N GLY A 31 24.33 -18.68 2.83
CA GLY A 31 23.55 -19.80 2.31
C GLY A 31 22.10 -19.46 1.92
N ILE A 32 21.73 -18.18 1.87
CA ILE A 32 20.39 -17.73 1.51
C ILE A 32 20.37 -17.23 0.06
N LYS A 33 19.68 -17.96 -0.82
CA LYS A 33 19.45 -17.52 -2.21
C LYS A 33 18.15 -16.72 -2.31
N ILE A 34 18.23 -15.49 -2.79
CA ILE A 34 17.09 -14.56 -2.89
C ILE A 34 16.83 -14.24 -4.36
N ASN A 35 15.57 -14.38 -4.77
CA ASN A 35 15.13 -13.92 -6.09
C ASN A 35 15.02 -12.38 -6.10
N PHE A 36 15.39 -11.73 -7.20
CA PHE A 36 15.24 -10.28 -7.37
C PHE A 36 13.82 -9.78 -7.08
N THR A 37 12.78 -10.60 -7.29
CA THR A 37 11.40 -10.22 -6.98
C THR A 37 11.11 -10.04 -5.49
N ARG A 38 11.97 -10.59 -4.63
CA ARG A 38 11.94 -10.50 -3.17
C ARG A 38 12.92 -9.47 -2.60
N VAL A 39 13.53 -8.66 -3.47
CA VAL A 39 14.40 -7.54 -3.07
C VAL A 39 13.64 -6.25 -3.30
N MET A 40 13.47 -5.44 -2.26
CA MET A 40 12.81 -4.14 -2.34
C MET A 40 13.81 -3.05 -2.73
N ASP A 41 14.95 -3.03 -2.04
CA ASP A 41 16.02 -2.06 -2.20
C ASP A 41 17.36 -2.68 -1.77
N ASP A 42 18.41 -1.85 -1.65
CA ASP A 42 19.75 -2.29 -1.28
C ASP A 42 19.86 -2.96 0.09
N THR A 43 18.86 -2.82 0.97
CA THR A 43 18.88 -3.26 2.38
C THR A 43 17.65 -4.07 2.81
N THR A 44 16.55 -4.00 2.06
CA THR A 44 15.26 -4.57 2.43
C THR A 44 14.87 -5.74 1.54
N ILE A 45 14.56 -6.89 2.14
CA ILE A 45 14.30 -8.17 1.47
C ILE A 45 13.11 -8.91 2.10
N LEU A 46 12.43 -9.74 1.30
CA LEU A 46 11.36 -10.65 1.76
C LEU A 46 11.93 -12.06 1.96
N LEU A 47 12.01 -12.50 3.21
CA LEU A 47 12.52 -13.82 3.59
C LEU A 47 11.38 -14.76 3.98
N THR A 48 11.52 -16.04 3.61
CA THR A 48 10.67 -17.10 4.19
C THR A 48 11.08 -17.37 5.65
N PRO A 49 10.24 -18.06 6.45
CA PRO A 49 10.60 -18.43 7.82
C PRO A 49 11.95 -19.15 7.93
N ASP A 50 12.21 -20.11 7.04
CA ASP A 50 13.48 -20.86 7.01
C ASP A 50 14.68 -19.96 6.72
N GLN A 51 14.55 -19.04 5.76
CA GLN A 51 15.61 -18.10 5.43
C GLN A 51 15.87 -17.10 6.56
N LEU A 52 14.81 -16.63 7.21
CA LEU A 52 14.94 -15.77 8.38
C LEU A 52 15.62 -16.49 9.54
N ALA A 53 15.32 -17.77 9.76
CA ALA A 53 15.96 -18.58 10.79
C ALA A 53 17.47 -18.70 10.55
N ILE A 54 17.89 -18.95 9.29
CA ILE A 54 19.31 -18.96 8.91
C ILE A 54 19.95 -17.61 9.20
N LEU A 55 19.30 -16.49 8.82
CA LEU A 55 19.84 -15.15 9.07
C LEU A 55 19.97 -14.85 10.57
N LYS A 56 18.99 -15.24 11.39
CA LYS A 56 19.03 -15.10 12.86
C LYS A 56 20.12 -15.95 13.49
N GLN A 57 20.42 -17.12 12.92
CA GLN A 57 21.46 -18.01 13.43
C GLN A 57 22.86 -17.53 13.05
N GLU A 58 23.09 -17.20 11.78
CA GLU A 58 24.42 -16.92 11.23
C GLU A 58 24.84 -15.45 11.42
N ALA A 59 23.90 -14.51 11.32
CA ALA A 59 24.21 -13.08 11.37
C ALA A 59 23.08 -12.22 11.98
N PRO A 60 22.66 -12.48 13.22
CA PRO A 60 21.56 -11.75 13.86
C PRO A 60 21.84 -10.24 13.99
N TYR A 61 23.11 -9.85 14.12
CA TYR A 61 23.55 -8.46 14.24
C TYR A 61 23.37 -7.63 12.96
N LEU A 62 23.10 -8.27 11.81
CA LEU A 62 22.80 -7.56 10.57
C LEU A 62 21.35 -7.07 10.53
N ILE A 63 20.43 -7.69 11.28
CA ILE A 63 19.01 -7.36 11.25
C ILE A 63 18.79 -6.02 11.97
N SER A 64 18.32 -5.01 11.24
CA SER A 64 17.89 -3.74 11.83
C SER A 64 16.41 -3.77 12.20
N MET A 65 15.58 -4.39 11.36
CA MET A 65 14.13 -4.46 11.49
C MET A 65 13.65 -5.75 10.82
N ALA A 66 12.67 -6.42 11.42
CA ALA A 66 11.98 -7.56 10.82
C ALA A 66 10.50 -7.49 11.18
N VAL A 67 9.63 -7.51 10.18
CA VAL A 67 8.18 -7.47 10.35
C VAL A 67 7.55 -8.56 9.52
N THR A 68 6.50 -9.18 10.04
CA THR A 68 5.66 -10.13 9.30
C THR A 68 5.05 -9.48 8.06
N ASP A 69 5.11 -10.13 6.90
CA ASP A 69 4.33 -9.72 5.73
C ASP A 69 2.85 -9.98 6.00
N LEU A 70 2.08 -8.90 6.16
CA LEU A 70 0.66 -9.00 6.47
C LEU A 70 -0.09 -9.35 5.19
N THR A 71 -1.07 -10.26 5.31
CA THR A 71 -1.85 -10.77 4.16
C THR A 71 -3.31 -10.31 4.15
N ARG A 72 -3.71 -9.48 5.12
CA ARG A 72 -5.10 -9.00 5.27
C ARG A 72 -5.11 -7.51 5.61
N LEU A 73 -5.96 -6.77 4.90
CA LEU A 73 -6.33 -5.38 5.20
C LEU A 73 -7.60 -5.36 6.04
N ASP A 74 -7.82 -4.26 6.75
CA ASP A 74 -9.15 -3.96 7.30
C ASP A 74 -10.02 -3.36 6.20
N GLU A 75 -11.15 -4.02 5.92
CA GLU A 75 -12.24 -3.39 5.19
C GLU A 75 -13.26 -2.92 6.23
N GLY A 76 -13.29 -1.61 6.48
CA GLY A 76 -14.37 -1.02 7.28
C GLY A 76 -15.74 -1.33 6.65
N GLU A 77 -16.80 -1.42 7.46
CA GLU A 77 -18.16 -1.57 6.92
C GLU A 77 -18.62 -0.28 6.23
N PHE A 78 -18.63 -0.25 4.89
CA PHE A 78 -19.17 0.87 4.12
C PHE A 78 -20.68 0.71 3.93
N ARG A 79 -21.46 1.62 4.53
CA ARG A 79 -22.91 1.70 4.30
C ARG A 79 -23.22 2.73 3.22
N VAL A 80 -23.51 2.26 2.01
CA VAL A 80 -23.97 3.12 0.91
C VAL A 80 -25.42 3.52 1.16
N ASN A 81 -25.67 4.78 1.49
CA ASN A 81 -27.02 5.34 1.56
C ASN A 81 -27.41 5.96 0.22
N ASN A 82 -28.47 5.45 -0.39
CA ASN A 82 -29.06 6.00 -1.62
C ASN A 82 -29.69 7.37 -1.36
N LYS A 83 -29.02 8.48 -1.69
CA LYS A 83 -29.68 9.79 -1.77
C LYS A 83 -29.08 10.70 -2.85
N LYS A 84 -29.99 11.20 -3.70
CA LYS A 84 -29.90 12.23 -4.75
C LYS A 84 -28.92 11.96 -5.89
N ALA A 85 -29.38 12.27 -7.11
CA ALA A 85 -28.49 12.43 -8.26
C ALA A 85 -27.60 13.65 -7.99
N LEU A 86 -26.32 13.39 -7.72
CA LEU A 86 -25.29 14.40 -7.59
C LEU A 86 -24.70 14.68 -8.97
N SER A 87 -24.36 15.94 -9.23
CA SER A 87 -23.59 16.33 -10.40
C SER A 87 -22.62 17.43 -10.02
N ILE A 88 -21.48 17.44 -10.69
CA ILE A 88 -20.41 18.41 -10.52
C ILE A 88 -19.94 18.90 -11.89
N PRO A 89 -19.42 20.12 -12.01
CA PRO A 89 -18.82 20.58 -13.26
C PRO A 89 -17.64 19.69 -13.66
N SER A 90 -17.33 19.61 -14.94
CA SER A 90 -16.12 18.94 -15.42
C SER A 90 -14.86 19.64 -14.90
N PRO A 91 -13.78 18.89 -14.65
CA PRO A 91 -12.53 19.47 -14.16
C PRO A 91 -11.86 20.35 -15.22
N THR A 92 -11.09 21.32 -14.76
CA THR A 92 -10.32 22.26 -15.58
C THR A 92 -8.83 22.16 -15.24
N THR A 93 -8.29 23.04 -14.41
CA THR A 93 -6.86 23.15 -14.05
C THR A 93 -6.59 22.87 -12.58
N GLU A 94 -7.52 22.22 -11.89
CA GLU A 94 -7.38 21.85 -10.49
C GLU A 94 -6.18 20.92 -10.30
N PRO A 95 -5.51 21.00 -9.14
CA PRO A 95 -4.35 20.17 -8.85
C PRO A 95 -4.73 18.69 -8.70
N VAL A 96 -3.74 17.82 -8.92
CA VAL A 96 -3.90 16.37 -8.90
C VAL A 96 -3.38 15.80 -7.58
N ILE A 97 -4.21 14.98 -6.93
CA ILE A 97 -3.85 14.19 -5.76
C ILE A 97 -3.70 12.73 -6.20
N GLY A 98 -2.59 12.10 -5.81
CA GLY A 98 -2.38 10.67 -6.00
C GLY A 98 -3.11 9.88 -4.93
N VAL A 99 -3.87 8.86 -5.31
CA VAL A 99 -4.55 7.94 -4.38
C VAL A 99 -4.01 6.54 -4.63
N ILE A 100 -3.55 5.86 -3.59
CA ILE A 100 -3.12 4.46 -3.66
C ILE A 100 -4.02 3.66 -2.72
N ASP A 101 -4.89 2.83 -3.29
CA ASP A 101 -6.02 2.21 -2.58
C ASP A 101 -6.47 0.88 -3.26
N THR A 102 -7.66 0.37 -2.93
CA THR A 102 -8.36 -0.70 -3.68
C THR A 102 -8.84 -0.17 -5.05
N MET A 103 -9.72 -0.88 -5.75
CA MET A 103 -10.17 -0.47 -7.08
C MET A 103 -11.09 0.78 -7.05
N PHE A 104 -11.20 1.44 -8.20
CA PHE A 104 -12.08 2.59 -8.43
C PHE A 104 -13.14 2.27 -9.49
N ASP A 105 -14.41 2.57 -9.19
CA ASP A 105 -15.53 2.37 -10.11
C ASP A 105 -15.68 3.58 -11.05
N GLU A 106 -15.33 3.41 -12.33
CA GLU A 106 -15.46 4.43 -13.36
C GLU A 106 -16.92 4.77 -13.73
N GLY A 107 -17.90 4.01 -13.22
CA GLY A 107 -19.33 4.24 -13.44
C GLY A 107 -19.96 5.34 -12.58
N VAL A 108 -19.21 5.96 -11.67
CA VAL A 108 -19.71 7.01 -10.76
C VAL A 108 -19.82 8.38 -11.42
N TYR A 109 -20.67 9.26 -10.86
CA TYR A 109 -20.97 10.59 -11.42
C TYR A 109 -19.77 11.54 -11.52
N PHE A 110 -18.71 11.27 -10.77
CA PHE A 110 -17.50 12.10 -10.71
C PHE A 110 -16.30 11.47 -11.44
N SER A 111 -16.52 10.43 -12.25
CA SER A 111 -15.45 9.72 -12.95
C SER A 111 -14.59 10.61 -13.85
N GLU A 112 -15.15 11.70 -14.40
CA GLU A 112 -14.38 12.70 -15.17
C GLU A 112 -13.22 13.33 -14.37
N TRP A 113 -13.30 13.34 -13.04
CA TRP A 113 -12.27 13.89 -12.15
C TRP A 113 -11.18 12.89 -11.79
N VAL A 114 -11.30 11.62 -12.19
CA VAL A 114 -10.43 10.53 -11.74
C VAL A 114 -9.75 9.84 -12.92
N GLU A 115 -8.42 9.89 -12.97
CA GLU A 115 -7.59 9.03 -13.83
C GLU A 115 -7.29 7.73 -13.08
N PHE A 116 -7.93 6.62 -13.46
CA PHE A 116 -7.75 5.33 -12.79
C PHE A 116 -6.71 4.43 -13.47
N LYS A 117 -5.86 3.77 -12.66
CA LYS A 117 -4.87 2.78 -13.07
C LYS A 117 -4.96 1.55 -12.17
N ASN A 118 -5.24 0.39 -12.77
CA ASN A 118 -5.17 -0.90 -12.08
C ASN A 118 -3.71 -1.39 -12.09
N MET A 119 -3.13 -1.56 -10.90
CA MET A 119 -1.75 -2.03 -10.70
C MET A 119 -1.68 -3.54 -10.42
N LEU A 120 -2.82 -4.21 -10.28
CA LEU A 120 -2.88 -5.65 -10.09
C LEU A 120 -2.69 -6.42 -11.40
N SER A 121 -2.17 -7.64 -11.29
CA SER A 121 -2.14 -8.58 -12.42
C SER A 121 -3.57 -8.84 -12.92
N LYS A 122 -3.72 -8.95 -14.24
CA LYS A 122 -4.99 -9.32 -14.89
C LYS A 122 -5.50 -10.71 -14.49
N GLU A 123 -4.64 -11.53 -13.90
CA GLU A 123 -4.97 -12.86 -13.39
C GLU A 123 -5.67 -12.82 -12.04
N ILE A 124 -5.62 -11.68 -11.33
CA ILE A 124 -6.28 -11.52 -10.03
C ILE A 124 -7.77 -11.26 -10.30
N PRO A 125 -8.69 -12.14 -9.84
CA PRO A 125 -10.11 -11.93 -10.02
C PRO A 125 -10.58 -10.75 -9.17
N LEU A 126 -11.41 -9.90 -9.76
CA LEU A 126 -12.02 -8.75 -9.09
C LEU A 126 -13.51 -9.02 -8.87
N SER A 127 -13.97 -8.66 -7.70
CA SER A 127 -15.35 -8.62 -7.27
C SER A 127 -15.85 -7.17 -7.25
N ARG A 128 -17.16 -6.96 -7.05
CA ARG A 128 -17.71 -5.60 -6.91
C ARG A 128 -17.23 -4.92 -5.64
N ASP A 129 -16.99 -5.68 -4.58
CA ASP A 129 -16.62 -5.11 -3.28
C ASP A 129 -15.24 -4.45 -3.31
N ASP A 130 -14.35 -4.93 -4.19
CA ASP A 130 -13.01 -4.36 -4.40
C ASP A 130 -13.03 -2.90 -4.84
N TYR A 131 -14.15 -2.43 -5.41
CA TYR A 131 -14.33 -1.06 -5.90
C TYR A 131 -14.89 -0.11 -4.84
N ASN A 132 -15.43 -0.62 -3.73
CA ASN A 132 -16.17 0.21 -2.77
C ASN A 132 -15.25 1.18 -2.02
N HIS A 133 -14.16 0.69 -1.44
CA HIS A 133 -13.27 1.48 -0.57
C HIS A 133 -12.55 2.59 -1.37
N GLY A 134 -11.83 2.23 -2.44
CA GLY A 134 -11.13 3.19 -3.29
C GLY A 134 -12.04 4.25 -3.92
N THR A 135 -13.28 3.89 -4.29
CA THR A 135 -14.28 4.83 -4.78
C THR A 135 -14.77 5.78 -3.68
N ALA A 136 -15.00 5.27 -2.47
CA ALA A 136 -15.40 6.10 -1.34
C ALA A 136 -14.32 7.14 -1.00
N VAL A 137 -13.05 6.72 -0.92
CA VAL A 137 -11.90 7.61 -0.68
C VAL A 137 -11.81 8.69 -1.76
N SER A 138 -11.90 8.30 -3.03
CA SER A 138 -11.84 9.25 -4.14
C SER A 138 -13.00 10.24 -4.13
N SER A 139 -14.20 9.81 -3.72
CA SER A 139 -15.38 10.69 -3.65
C SER A 139 -15.21 11.83 -2.63
N ILE A 140 -14.52 11.58 -1.51
CA ILE A 140 -14.21 12.61 -0.50
C ILE A 140 -13.25 13.65 -1.08
N ILE A 141 -12.23 13.21 -1.81
CA ILE A 141 -11.21 14.10 -2.39
C ILE A 141 -11.80 14.95 -3.53
N VAL A 142 -12.66 14.35 -4.35
CA VAL A 142 -13.25 15.04 -5.50
C VAL A 142 -14.40 15.95 -5.09
N ASP A 143 -15.29 15.52 -4.19
CA ASP A 143 -16.56 16.22 -3.92
C ASP A 143 -17.03 16.08 -2.46
N GLY A 144 -16.08 15.99 -1.51
CA GLY A 144 -16.36 15.86 -0.07
C GLY A 144 -17.39 16.87 0.48
N PRO A 145 -17.34 18.17 0.13
CA PRO A 145 -18.32 19.15 0.58
C PRO A 145 -19.76 18.85 0.17
N ALA A 146 -20.00 18.20 -0.98
CA ALA A 146 -21.36 17.84 -1.40
C ALA A 146 -21.95 16.72 -0.52
N PHE A 147 -21.11 15.80 -0.05
CA PHE A 147 -21.50 14.74 0.87
C PHE A 147 -21.63 15.21 2.32
N ASN A 148 -20.78 16.16 2.73
CA ASN A 148 -20.73 16.68 4.10
C ASN A 148 -20.63 18.22 4.12
N PRO A 149 -21.72 18.95 3.80
CA PRO A 149 -21.69 20.41 3.71
C PRO A 149 -21.25 21.11 5.00
N GLN A 150 -21.48 20.48 6.15
CA GLN A 150 -21.06 20.96 7.47
C GLN A 150 -19.55 20.83 7.73
N LEU A 151 -18.83 20.09 6.88
CA LEU A 151 -17.37 19.91 6.93
C LEU A 151 -16.67 20.60 5.77
N ASP A 152 -17.35 21.47 5.03
CA ASP A 152 -16.75 22.24 3.94
C ASP A 152 -15.66 23.17 4.49
N ASP A 153 -14.43 22.90 4.09
CA ASP A 153 -13.23 23.64 4.48
C ASP A 153 -12.85 24.74 3.46
N GLY A 154 -13.63 24.88 2.38
CA GLY A 154 -13.38 25.83 1.31
C GLY A 154 -12.24 25.44 0.37
N CYS A 155 -11.68 24.22 0.47
CA CYS A 155 -10.63 23.74 -0.43
C CYS A 155 -11.15 23.40 -1.84
N GLY A 156 -12.45 23.20 -1.99
CA GLY A 156 -13.08 22.89 -3.27
C GLY A 156 -12.86 21.45 -3.72
N ARG A 157 -12.60 21.25 -5.01
CA ARG A 157 -12.48 19.93 -5.66
C ARG A 157 -11.06 19.70 -6.16
N PHE A 158 -10.62 18.45 -6.15
CA PHE A 158 -9.32 18.04 -6.65
C PHE A 158 -9.46 16.95 -7.70
N LYS A 159 -8.58 16.97 -8.71
CA LYS A 159 -8.45 15.82 -9.61
C LYS A 159 -7.74 14.70 -8.88
N VAL A 160 -8.08 13.47 -9.21
CA VAL A 160 -7.48 12.28 -8.61
C VAL A 160 -6.77 11.48 -9.68
N ARG A 161 -5.54 11.05 -9.40
CA ARG A 161 -4.92 9.92 -10.10
C ARG A 161 -4.94 8.73 -9.17
N HIS A 162 -5.82 7.77 -9.45
CA HIS A 162 -6.11 6.64 -8.59
C HIS A 162 -5.35 5.39 -9.04
N PHE A 163 -4.62 4.75 -8.12
CA PHE A 163 -3.88 3.52 -8.35
C PHE A 163 -4.45 2.39 -7.49
N GLY A 164 -5.15 1.45 -8.14
CA GLY A 164 -5.70 0.28 -7.48
C GLY A 164 -4.60 -0.78 -7.27
N VAL A 165 -4.16 -0.96 -6.03
CA VAL A 165 -3.02 -1.82 -5.65
C VAL A 165 -3.41 -3.02 -4.78
N ALA A 166 -4.68 -3.14 -4.41
CA ALA A 166 -5.17 -4.19 -3.53
C ALA A 166 -6.57 -4.65 -3.93
N THR A 167 -6.89 -5.90 -3.59
CA THR A 167 -8.28 -6.37 -3.47
C THR A 167 -8.65 -6.37 -1.98
N GLY A 168 -9.94 -6.43 -1.69
CA GLY A 168 -10.46 -6.52 -0.33
C GLY A 168 -10.02 -7.76 0.44
N SER A 169 -9.67 -8.82 -0.29
CA SER A 169 -9.46 -10.15 0.29
C SER A 169 -8.02 -10.68 0.20
N GLN A 170 -7.21 -10.18 -0.74
CA GLN A 170 -5.83 -10.65 -0.95
C GLN A 170 -4.86 -9.48 -0.94
N PHE A 171 -3.89 -9.56 -0.02
CA PHE A 171 -2.95 -8.49 0.26
C PHE A 171 -1.56 -9.07 0.56
N SER A 172 -0.51 -8.31 0.27
CA SER A 172 0.85 -8.51 0.76
C SER A 172 1.44 -7.13 0.98
N SER A 173 1.88 -6.85 2.22
CA SER A 173 2.49 -5.58 2.58
C SER A 173 3.74 -5.32 1.74
N PHE A 174 4.51 -6.37 1.48
CA PHE A 174 5.68 -6.28 0.60
C PHE A 174 5.30 -5.86 -0.82
N THR A 175 4.23 -6.43 -1.38
CA THR A 175 3.76 -6.07 -2.73
C THR A 175 3.28 -4.62 -2.77
N ILE A 176 2.57 -4.17 -1.73
CA ILE A 176 2.08 -2.79 -1.62
C ILE A 176 3.24 -1.80 -1.52
N LEU A 177 4.23 -2.07 -0.67
CA LEU A 177 5.41 -1.22 -0.55
C LEU A 177 6.15 -1.08 -1.89
N ARG A 178 6.22 -2.17 -2.65
CA ARG A 178 6.83 -2.18 -3.98
C ARG A 178 6.02 -1.34 -4.97
N ASN A 179 4.70 -1.53 -4.98
CA ASN A 179 3.79 -0.74 -5.81
C ASN A 179 3.88 0.75 -5.47
N ILE A 180 3.90 1.13 -4.19
CA ILE A 180 4.08 2.51 -3.74
C ILE A 180 5.38 3.09 -4.30
N ASN A 181 6.50 2.36 -4.16
CA ASN A 181 7.79 2.82 -4.68
C ASN A 181 7.75 3.06 -6.19
N GLU A 182 7.19 2.11 -6.95
CA GLU A 182 7.04 2.24 -8.41
C GLU A 182 6.13 3.42 -8.80
N ILE A 183 4.95 3.51 -8.19
CA ILE A 183 3.95 4.55 -8.45
C ILE A 183 4.53 5.93 -8.17
N VAL A 184 5.10 6.14 -6.98
CA VAL A 184 5.67 7.43 -6.58
C VAL A 184 6.93 7.78 -7.40
N SER A 185 7.69 6.77 -7.85
CA SER A 185 8.84 6.98 -8.72
C SER A 185 8.46 7.44 -10.13
N ASN A 186 7.37 6.89 -10.67
CA ASN A 186 6.92 7.18 -12.03
C ASN A 186 5.99 8.39 -12.14
N ASN A 187 5.53 8.97 -11.03
CA ASN A 187 4.57 10.08 -11.00
C ASN A 187 5.10 11.28 -10.21
N LYS A 188 6.25 11.84 -10.63
CA LYS A 188 6.92 12.97 -9.95
C LYS A 188 6.19 14.30 -10.04
N ASP A 189 5.18 14.39 -10.91
CA ASP A 189 4.29 15.54 -11.04
C ASP A 189 3.32 15.65 -9.85
N ILE A 190 2.95 14.53 -9.21
CA ILE A 190 2.07 14.51 -8.05
C ILE A 190 2.83 14.93 -6.79
N ARG A 191 2.28 15.92 -6.08
CA ARG A 191 2.90 16.50 -4.87
C ARG A 191 2.26 16.02 -3.57
N VAL A 192 1.01 15.56 -3.62
CA VAL A 192 0.24 15.11 -2.46
C VAL A 192 -0.28 13.71 -2.75
N TRP A 193 -0.07 12.81 -1.79
CA TRP A 193 -0.45 11.40 -1.87
C TRP A 193 -1.36 11.04 -0.70
N ASN A 194 -2.49 10.42 -1.00
CA ASN A 194 -3.36 9.79 -0.02
C ASN A 194 -3.15 8.26 -0.04
N LEU A 195 -2.79 7.72 1.12
CA LEU A 195 -2.61 6.28 1.34
C LEU A 195 -3.64 5.84 2.37
N SER A 196 -4.69 5.15 1.94
CA SER A 196 -5.77 4.68 2.83
C SER A 196 -5.82 3.16 2.88
N LEU A 197 -4.65 2.55 3.07
CA LEU A 197 -4.48 1.10 3.20
C LEU A 197 -4.00 0.81 4.63
N GLY A 198 -4.83 0.17 5.45
CA GLY A 198 -4.55 -0.12 6.87
C GLY A 198 -4.69 -1.60 7.22
N SER A 199 -3.85 -2.09 8.13
CA SER A 199 -3.96 -3.45 8.69
C SER A 199 -4.54 -3.43 10.10
N LYS A 200 -5.26 -4.50 10.48
CA LYS A 200 -5.73 -4.75 11.86
C LYS A 200 -4.61 -5.14 12.83
N VAL A 201 -3.41 -5.45 12.33
CA VAL A 201 -2.32 -5.91 13.18
C VAL A 201 -1.72 -4.73 13.92
N GLU A 202 -1.90 -4.75 15.23
CA GLU A 202 -1.34 -3.76 16.15
C GLU A 202 0.19 -3.82 16.10
N ILE A 203 0.81 -2.63 16.00
CA ILE A 203 2.26 -2.51 16.00
C ILE A 203 2.73 -2.87 17.41
N ASN A 204 3.76 -3.72 17.53
CA ASN A 204 4.33 -4.03 18.84
C ASN A 204 4.82 -2.71 19.49
N PRO A 205 4.44 -2.39 20.75
CA PRO A 205 4.76 -1.12 21.40
C PRO A 205 6.26 -0.82 21.52
N ASN A 206 7.12 -1.84 21.32
CA ASN A 206 8.59 -1.68 21.29
C ASN A 206 9.16 -1.39 19.89
N PHE A 207 8.32 -1.18 18.87
CA PHE A 207 8.76 -0.64 17.57
C PHE A 207 8.92 0.88 17.64
N ILE A 208 10.13 1.36 17.41
CA ILE A 208 10.38 2.78 17.16
C ILE A 208 10.29 2.98 15.64
N SER A 209 9.38 3.85 15.20
CA SER A 209 9.25 4.27 13.81
C SER A 209 10.21 5.39 13.44
#